data_AF-A0A919D863-F1
#
_entry.id   AF-A0A919D863-F1
#
_cell.length_a   1.000
_cell.length_b   1.000
_cell.length_c   1.000
_cell.angle_alpha   90.00
_cell.angle_beta   90.00
_cell.angle_gamma   90.00
#
_symmetry.space_group_name_H-M   'P 1'
#
loop_
_entity.id
_entity.type
_entity.pdbx_description
1 polymer ?
#
loop_
_entity_poly.entity_id
_entity_poly.type
_entity_poly.pdbx_seq_one_letter_code
_entity_poly.pdbx_strand_id
1 'polypeptide(L)'
;MAERVRVREIDDDEGQRLLRIIRRGTGSVLTWRRAQMVLLSAQGMDVAKIAQVTFTSPDRVRDVIHNFNVDGFNSLYPKYKGGRPRTFTLPERREIKKIAKSRPVEHGLPFSTWSLVKLADFLVAEGVVDDISHEGLRILLREEDVTFQRLKTWKTSHDPDYAAKKARVEHLYAIADGEVLPEPGEPEVIFCLDEFGRAPRGAEESSGRRSPPLVIAVTG
;
A
#
# COMPACT_ATOMS: atom_id res chain seq x y z
N MET A 1 34.28 -16.76 44.12
CA MET A 1 33.68 -17.55 43.02
C MET A 1 32.29 -16.98 42.78
N ALA A 2 31.99 -16.52 41.56
CA ALA A 2 30.68 -15.95 41.25
C ALA A 2 29.59 -17.02 41.37
N GLU A 3 28.47 -16.66 41.97
CA GLU A 3 27.32 -17.56 42.19
C GLU A 3 26.79 -18.09 40.85
N ARG A 4 26.48 -19.39 40.81
CA ARG A 4 25.98 -20.03 39.59
C ARG A 4 24.55 -19.56 39.34
N VAL A 5 24.33 -18.88 38.21
CA VAL A 5 22.99 -18.44 37.80
C VAL A 5 22.08 -19.64 37.62
N ARG A 6 21.01 -19.69 38.43
CA ARG A 6 20.00 -20.75 38.41
C ARG A 6 18.61 -20.15 38.43
N VAL A 7 17.67 -20.92 37.91
CA VAL A 7 16.27 -20.54 37.97
C VAL A 7 15.75 -20.66 39.41
N ARG A 8 14.85 -19.76 39.81
CA ARG A 8 14.15 -19.82 41.10
C ARG A 8 13.39 -21.14 41.21
N GLU A 9 13.03 -21.53 42.43
CA GLU A 9 12.16 -22.69 42.61
C GLU A 9 10.88 -22.51 41.79
N ILE A 10 10.56 -23.56 41.03
CA ILE A 10 9.34 -23.66 40.23
C ILE A 10 8.42 -24.65 40.93
N ASP A 11 7.15 -24.30 41.04
CA ASP A 11 6.14 -25.21 41.56
C ASP A 11 5.74 -26.26 40.50
N ASP A 12 4.95 -27.26 40.92
CA ASP A 12 4.49 -28.33 40.03
C ASP A 12 3.63 -27.79 38.88
N ASP A 13 2.83 -26.74 39.10
CA ASP A 13 1.97 -26.15 38.07
C ASP A 13 2.78 -25.43 36.99
N GLU A 14 3.81 -24.67 37.40
CA GLU A 14 4.78 -24.02 36.54
C GLU A 14 5.58 -25.07 35.75
N GLY A 15 6.02 -26.14 36.41
CA GLY A 15 6.68 -27.28 35.79
C GLY A 15 5.82 -27.94 34.72
N GLN A 16 4.56 -28.24 35.03
CA GLN A 16 3.60 -28.82 34.08
C GLN A 16 3.31 -27.87 32.91
N ARG A 17 3.27 -26.56 33.17
CA ARG A 17 3.09 -25.54 32.12
C ARG A 17 4.28 -25.47 31.18
N LEU A 18 5.51 -25.51 31.69
CA LEU A 18 6.73 -25.58 30.87
C LEU A 18 6.75 -26.85 30.01
N LEU A 19 6.43 -28.00 30.60
CA LEU A 19 6.34 -29.27 29.87
C LEU A 19 5.28 -29.22 28.77
N ARG A 20 4.13 -28.58 29.02
CA ARG A 20 3.07 -28.41 28.01
C ARG A 20 3.54 -27.57 26.82
N ILE A 21 4.28 -26.48 27.07
CA ILE A 21 4.87 -25.65 26.02
C ILE A 21 5.86 -26.47 25.19
N ILE A 22 6.71 -27.26 25.85
CA ILE A 22 7.74 -28.05 25.17
C ILE A 22 7.13 -29.19 24.34
N ARG A 23 6.12 -29.89 24.87
CA ARG A 23 5.49 -31.06 24.22
C ARG A 23 4.59 -30.69 23.05
N ARG A 24 3.83 -29.60 23.16
CA ARG A 24 2.83 -29.25 22.12
C ARG A 24 3.44 -28.64 20.86
N GLY A 25 4.65 -28.08 20.94
CA GLY A 25 5.37 -27.48 19.80
C GLY A 25 4.62 -26.34 19.08
N THR A 26 3.48 -25.90 19.60
CA THR A 26 2.60 -24.90 19.00
C THR A 26 2.91 -23.54 19.62
N GLY A 27 3.28 -22.56 18.78
CA GLY A 27 3.66 -21.21 19.19
C GLY A 27 5.00 -20.76 18.64
N SER A 28 5.54 -19.67 19.19
CA SER A 28 6.84 -19.13 18.76
C SER A 28 7.99 -20.07 19.15
N VAL A 29 8.87 -20.38 18.21
CA VAL A 29 10.11 -21.16 18.44
C VAL A 29 10.96 -20.55 19.56
N LEU A 30 10.94 -19.22 19.70
CA LEU A 30 11.64 -18.54 20.79
C LEU A 30 11.06 -18.88 22.16
N THR A 31 9.73 -18.96 22.27
CA THR A 31 9.06 -19.35 23.53
C THR A 31 9.39 -20.77 23.90
N TRP A 32 9.36 -21.68 22.93
CA TRP A 32 9.74 -23.08 23.13
C TRP A 32 11.20 -23.22 23.60
N ARG A 33 12.15 -22.56 22.92
CA ARG A 33 13.57 -22.59 23.31
C ARG A 33 13.81 -22.00 24.70
N ARG A 34 13.17 -20.86 25.02
CA ARG A 34 13.30 -20.24 26.35
C ARG A 34 12.74 -21.15 27.45
N ALA A 35 11.57 -21.76 27.22
CA ALA A 35 10.97 -22.72 28.15
C ALA A 35 11.87 -23.95 28.36
N GLN A 36 12.51 -24.45 27.29
CA GLN A 36 13.47 -25.55 27.38
C GLN A 36 14.68 -25.19 28.25
N MET A 37 15.25 -23.99 28.10
CA MET A 37 16.37 -23.52 28.92
C MET A 37 16.00 -23.43 30.41
N VAL A 38 14.82 -22.88 30.70
CA VAL A 38 14.29 -22.76 32.07
C VAL A 38 14.10 -24.13 32.71
N LEU A 39 13.47 -25.07 31.99
CA LEU A 39 13.24 -26.42 32.50
C LEU A 39 14.55 -27.17 32.79
N LEU A 40 15.53 -27.09 31.88
CA LEU A 40 16.83 -27.73 32.09
C LEU A 40 17.59 -27.10 33.27
N SER A 41 17.46 -25.79 33.48
CA SER A 41 18.03 -25.11 34.65
C SER A 41 17.36 -25.56 35.95
N ALA A 42 16.02 -25.71 35.96
CA ALA A 42 15.28 -26.23 37.11
C ALA A 42 15.68 -27.67 37.47
N GLN A 43 16.05 -28.48 36.48
CA GLN A 43 16.59 -29.84 36.67
C GLN A 43 18.04 -29.85 37.18
N GLY A 44 18.64 -28.68 37.47
CA GLY A 44 19.99 -28.56 38.02
C GLY A 44 21.10 -28.62 36.98
N MET A 45 20.78 -28.58 35.67
CA MET A 45 21.78 -28.58 34.60
C MET A 45 22.58 -27.28 34.59
N ASP A 46 23.90 -27.38 34.39
CA ASP A 46 24.77 -26.21 34.32
C ASP A 46 24.56 -25.39 33.04
N VAL A 47 24.71 -24.07 33.13
CA VAL A 47 24.50 -23.12 32.04
C VAL A 47 25.31 -23.49 30.79
N ALA A 48 26.56 -23.91 30.96
CA ALA A 48 27.41 -24.31 29.84
C ALA A 48 26.84 -25.55 29.11
N LYS A 49 26.27 -26.49 29.87
CA LYS A 49 25.65 -27.70 29.31
C LYS A 49 24.31 -27.39 28.64
N ILE A 50 23.50 -26.52 29.24
CA ILE A 50 22.24 -26.04 28.65
C ILE A 50 22.52 -25.37 27.31
N ALA A 51 23.54 -24.52 27.22
CA ALA A 51 23.93 -23.85 25.99
C ALA A 51 24.28 -24.84 24.86
N GLN A 52 24.99 -25.92 25.18
CA GLN A 52 25.29 -27.00 24.23
C GLN A 52 24.03 -27.72 23.76
N VAL A 53 23.13 -28.09 24.68
CA VAL A 53 21.90 -28.84 24.36
C VAL A 53 20.91 -27.98 23.56
N THR A 54 20.85 -26.68 23.84
CA THR A 54 19.91 -25.75 23.21
C THR A 54 20.50 -25.00 22.01
N PHE A 55 21.74 -25.33 21.61
CA PHE A 55 22.47 -24.72 20.50
C PHE A 55 22.47 -23.18 20.56
N THR A 56 22.83 -22.62 21.71
CA THR A 56 22.90 -21.17 21.94
C THR A 56 24.14 -20.77 22.73
N SER A 57 24.32 -19.47 23.00
CA SER A 57 25.42 -18.98 23.84
C SER A 57 25.12 -19.10 25.35
N PRO A 58 26.13 -19.37 26.20
CA PRO A 58 25.96 -19.35 27.65
C PRO A 58 25.38 -18.03 28.18
N ASP A 59 25.75 -16.89 27.59
CA ASP A 59 25.24 -15.57 27.97
C ASP A 59 23.73 -15.49 27.73
N ARG A 60 23.27 -16.00 26.58
CA ARG A 60 21.84 -16.04 26.28
C ARG A 60 21.06 -16.90 27.26
N VAL A 61 21.64 -18.02 27.72
CA VAL A 61 21.01 -18.87 28.75
C VAL A 61 20.92 -18.11 30.08
N ARG A 62 21.99 -17.41 30.50
CA ARG A 62 21.96 -16.59 31.73
C ARG A 62 20.88 -15.51 31.63
N ASP A 63 20.78 -14.80 30.50
CA ASP A 63 19.74 -13.80 30.28
C ASP A 63 18.34 -14.39 30.41
N VAL A 64 18.09 -15.57 29.85
CA VAL A 64 16.78 -16.22 29.94
C VAL A 64 16.46 -16.59 31.38
N ILE A 65 17.41 -17.14 32.13
CA ILE A 65 17.22 -17.48 33.54
C ILE A 65 16.96 -16.23 34.38
N HIS A 66 17.75 -15.16 34.20
CA HIS A 66 17.55 -13.90 34.90
C HIS A 66 16.18 -13.28 34.58
N ASN A 67 15.81 -13.21 33.29
CA ASN A 67 14.51 -12.68 32.90
C ASN A 67 13.36 -13.53 33.44
N PHE A 68 13.50 -14.86 33.52
CA PHE A 68 12.47 -15.72 34.11
C PHE A 68 12.35 -15.53 35.63
N ASN A 69 13.46 -15.34 36.34
CA ASN A 69 13.45 -15.09 37.77
C ASN A 69 12.76 -13.75 38.11
N VAL A 70 12.84 -12.75 37.23
CA VAL A 70 12.22 -11.44 37.41
C VAL A 70 10.78 -11.39 36.89
N ASP A 71 10.55 -11.78 35.64
CA ASP A 71 9.27 -11.60 34.93
C ASP A 71 8.42 -12.89 34.83
N GLY A 72 8.91 -14.03 35.32
CA GLY A 72 8.24 -15.33 35.23
C GLY A 72 7.94 -15.73 33.78
N PHE A 73 6.76 -16.32 33.54
CA PHE A 73 6.33 -16.76 32.20
C PHE A 73 6.28 -15.62 31.16
N ASN A 74 6.10 -14.36 31.57
CA ASN A 74 6.07 -13.24 30.64
C ASN A 74 7.41 -13.05 29.90
N SER A 75 8.52 -13.49 30.50
CA SER A 75 9.85 -13.50 29.88
C SER A 75 9.98 -14.48 28.70
N LEU A 76 9.14 -15.53 28.67
CA LEU A 76 9.21 -16.58 27.65
C LEU A 76 8.62 -16.11 26.33
N TYR A 77 7.69 -15.16 26.37
CA TYR A 77 7.03 -14.65 25.17
C TYR A 77 7.86 -13.54 24.50
N PRO A 78 8.07 -13.59 23.18
CA PRO A 78 8.74 -12.52 22.47
C PRO A 78 7.94 -11.22 22.60
N LYS A 79 8.58 -10.17 23.12
CA LYS A 79 8.04 -8.81 23.08
C LYS A 79 8.39 -8.22 21.72
N TYR A 80 7.58 -8.51 20.70
CA TYR A 80 7.72 -7.87 19.39
C TYR A 80 7.36 -6.40 19.54
N LYS A 81 8.37 -5.55 19.69
CA LYS A 81 8.18 -4.12 19.43
C LYS A 81 8.00 -4.01 17.92
N GLY A 82 6.88 -3.43 17.49
CA GLY A 82 6.64 -3.16 16.07
C GLY A 82 7.83 -2.43 15.45
N GLY A 83 7.94 -2.46 14.12
CA GLY A 83 9.01 -1.80 13.39
C GLY A 83 9.11 -0.31 13.67
N ARG A 84 10.06 0.35 13.00
CA ARG A 84 10.30 1.80 13.13
C ARG A 84 8.97 2.58 13.14
N PRO A 85 8.75 3.47 14.12
CA PRO A 85 7.55 4.29 14.17
C PRO A 85 7.30 4.95 12.82
N ARG A 86 6.03 5.00 12.39
CA ARG A 86 5.64 5.60 11.11
C ARG A 86 6.01 7.08 11.13
N THR A 87 6.75 7.54 10.12
CA THR A 87 7.24 8.92 10.05
C THR A 87 6.14 9.95 9.78
N PHE A 88 5.05 9.55 9.10
CA PHE A 88 3.97 10.47 8.73
C PHE A 88 2.73 10.25 9.60
N THR A 89 2.20 11.34 10.14
CA THR A 89 0.95 11.34 10.91
C THR A 89 -0.26 11.13 9.98
N LEU A 90 -1.40 10.71 10.54
CA LEU A 90 -2.62 10.52 9.75
C LEU A 90 -3.12 11.81 9.06
N PRO A 91 -3.06 13.01 9.68
CA PRO A 91 -3.39 14.27 9.03
C PRO A 91 -2.49 14.56 7.81
N GLU A 92 -1.18 14.41 7.96
CA GLU A 92 -0.21 14.61 6.86
C GLU A 92 -0.51 13.70 5.68
N ARG A 93 -0.77 12.40 5.93
CA ARG A 93 -1.13 11.44 4.87
C ARG A 93 -2.36 11.87 4.07
N ARG A 94 -3.37 12.41 4.74
CA ARG A 94 -4.61 12.89 4.09
C ARG A 94 -4.34 14.10 3.20
N GLU A 95 -3.53 15.04 3.69
CA GLU A 95 -3.21 16.24 2.91
C GLU A 95 -2.31 15.90 1.72
N ILE A 96 -1.30 15.04 1.91
CA ILE A 96 -0.47 14.51 0.82
C ILE A 96 -1.35 13.84 -0.24
N LYS A 97 -2.32 13.01 0.17
CA LYS A 97 -3.24 12.33 -0.74
C LYS A 97 -4.13 13.31 -1.51
N LYS A 98 -4.62 14.35 -0.84
CA LYS A 98 -5.44 15.40 -1.44
C LYS A 98 -4.66 16.15 -2.52
N ILE A 99 -3.44 16.58 -2.20
CA ILE A 99 -2.56 17.29 -3.13
C ILE A 99 -2.17 16.39 -4.31
N ALA A 100 -1.80 15.14 -4.04
CA ALA A 100 -1.43 14.18 -5.09
C ALA A 100 -2.56 13.91 -6.11
N LYS A 101 -3.83 14.05 -5.69
CA LYS A 101 -5.01 13.87 -6.56
C LYS A 101 -5.44 15.13 -7.31
N SER A 102 -5.14 16.31 -6.79
CA SER A 102 -5.42 17.59 -7.46
C SER A 102 -4.47 17.83 -8.65
N ARG A 103 -4.83 18.72 -9.57
CA ARG A 103 -3.95 19.05 -10.71
C ARG A 103 -2.94 20.12 -10.30
N PRO A 104 -1.67 20.04 -10.71
CA PRO A 104 -0.70 21.09 -10.35
C PRO A 104 -1.09 22.49 -10.85
N VAL A 105 -1.87 22.57 -11.94
CA VAL A 105 -2.43 23.82 -12.47
C VAL A 105 -3.40 24.49 -11.48
N GLU A 106 -4.13 23.69 -10.68
CA GLU A 106 -5.02 24.22 -9.63
C GLU A 106 -4.23 24.88 -8.49
N HIS A 107 -2.94 24.55 -8.37
CA HIS A 107 -1.98 25.15 -7.43
C HIS A 107 -1.10 26.23 -8.07
N GLY A 108 -1.46 26.71 -9.27
CA GLY A 108 -0.72 27.77 -9.96
C GLY A 108 0.63 27.33 -10.56
N LEU A 109 0.89 26.02 -10.69
CA LEU A 109 2.15 25.50 -11.21
C LEU A 109 2.10 25.33 -12.73
N PRO A 110 3.21 25.60 -13.46
CA PRO A 110 3.24 25.63 -14.93
C PRO A 110 3.36 24.22 -15.56
N PHE A 111 2.78 23.19 -14.93
CA PHE A 111 2.80 21.82 -15.43
C PHE A 111 1.50 21.08 -15.16
N SER A 112 1.21 20.09 -16.00
CA SER A 112 -0.09 19.40 -16.01
C SER A 112 -0.14 18.12 -15.16
N THR A 113 1.00 17.58 -14.74
CA THR A 113 1.12 16.31 -14.01
C THR A 113 2.11 16.36 -12.87
N TRP A 114 1.81 15.65 -11.78
CA TRP A 114 2.75 15.42 -10.69
C TRP A 114 3.82 14.41 -11.09
N SER A 115 5.09 14.76 -10.85
CA SER A 115 6.15 13.78 -10.68
C SER A 115 6.43 13.62 -9.18
N LEU A 116 7.02 12.49 -8.78
CA LEU A 116 7.38 12.27 -7.36
C LEU A 116 8.28 13.37 -6.80
N VAL A 117 9.22 13.87 -7.61
CA VAL A 117 10.13 14.96 -7.23
C VAL A 117 9.34 16.27 -7.03
N LYS A 118 8.55 16.67 -8.03
CA LYS A 118 7.77 17.92 -7.97
C LYS A 118 6.74 17.91 -6.84
N LEU A 119 6.16 16.74 -6.56
CA LEU A 119 5.23 16.59 -5.45
C LEU A 119 5.97 16.68 -4.11
N ALA A 120 7.14 16.06 -3.96
CA ALA A 120 7.94 16.20 -2.74
C ALA A 120 8.36 17.66 -2.49
N ASP A 121 8.89 18.33 -3.52
CA ASP A 121 9.29 19.74 -3.44
C ASP A 121 8.11 20.65 -3.05
N PHE A 122 6.94 20.41 -3.65
CA PHE A 122 5.73 21.16 -3.34
C PHE A 122 5.22 20.91 -1.91
N LEU A 123 5.24 19.66 -1.44
CA LEU A 123 4.81 19.32 -0.08
C LEU A 123 5.70 19.95 0.99
N VAL A 124 6.99 20.08 0.73
CA VAL A 124 7.94 20.78 1.62
C VAL A 124 7.72 22.29 1.55
N ALA A 125 7.55 22.85 0.35
CA ALA A 125 7.32 24.29 0.16
C ALA A 125 6.00 24.79 0.80
N GLU A 126 4.95 23.98 0.73
CA GLU A 126 3.64 24.26 1.34
C GLU A 126 3.63 24.00 2.87
N GLY A 127 4.69 23.42 3.43
CA GLY A 127 4.81 23.13 4.86
C GLY A 127 3.95 21.95 5.33
N VAL A 128 3.54 21.06 4.42
CA VAL A 128 2.76 19.86 4.76
C VAL A 128 3.63 18.82 5.46
N VAL A 129 4.93 18.80 5.17
CA VAL A 129 5.91 17.89 5.76
C VAL A 129 7.27 18.59 5.90
N ASP A 130 7.97 18.38 7.02
CA ASP A 130 9.32 18.93 7.26
C ASP A 130 10.40 18.38 6.32
N ASP A 131 10.37 17.07 6.06
CA ASP A 131 11.23 16.38 5.10
C ASP A 131 10.59 15.08 4.61
N ILE A 132 10.69 14.80 3.31
CA ILE A 132 10.17 13.56 2.72
C ILE A 132 11.07 13.03 1.61
N SER A 133 11.58 11.81 1.81
CA SER A 133 12.27 11.09 0.75
C SER A 133 11.30 10.69 -0.38
N HIS A 134 11.77 10.73 -1.63
CA HIS A 134 10.99 10.29 -2.80
C HIS A 134 10.49 8.85 -2.67
N GLU A 135 11.29 7.97 -2.07
CA GLU A 135 10.92 6.57 -1.84
C GLU A 135 9.84 6.45 -0.75
N GLY A 136 9.93 7.24 0.32
CA GLY A 136 8.90 7.33 1.35
C GLY A 136 7.56 7.82 0.77
N LEU A 137 7.60 8.85 -0.08
CA LEU A 137 6.43 9.35 -0.79
C LEU A 137 5.84 8.30 -1.73
N ARG A 138 6.68 7.58 -2.49
CA ARG A 138 6.23 6.52 -3.40
C ARG A 138 5.53 5.37 -2.65
N ILE A 139 6.10 4.93 -1.53
CA ILE A 139 5.48 3.88 -0.69
C ILE A 139 4.16 4.38 -0.11
N LEU A 140 4.14 5.60 0.43
CA LEU A 140 2.94 6.21 1.01
C LEU A 140 1.80 6.33 -0.01
N LEU A 141 2.10 6.76 -1.25
CA LEU A 141 1.10 6.84 -2.30
C LEU A 141 0.58 5.46 -2.73
N ARG A 142 1.43 4.42 -2.73
CA ARG A 142 1.00 3.04 -2.98
C ARG A 142 0.12 2.49 -1.86
N GLU A 143 0.45 2.76 -0.60
CA GLU A 143 -0.37 2.38 0.56
C GLU A 143 -1.77 3.04 0.50
N GLU A 144 -1.84 4.26 -0.03
CA GLU A 144 -3.08 5.03 -0.18
C GLU A 144 -3.86 4.73 -1.48
N ASP A 145 -3.39 3.74 -2.25
CA ASP A 145 -3.90 3.31 -3.57
C ASP A 145 -3.98 4.45 -4.60
N VAL A 146 -3.05 5.41 -4.50
CA VAL A 146 -2.90 6.50 -5.46
C VAL A 146 -1.96 6.05 -6.57
N THR A 147 -2.55 5.73 -7.72
CA THR A 147 -1.79 5.44 -8.93
C THR A 147 -1.73 6.69 -9.81
N PHE A 148 -0.51 7.09 -10.18
CA PHE A 148 -0.30 8.04 -11.28
C PHE A 148 -0.53 7.28 -12.60
N GLN A 149 -1.76 6.85 -12.86
CA GLN A 149 -2.08 6.32 -14.17
C GLN A 149 -1.79 7.41 -15.20
N ARG A 150 -1.13 7.00 -16.29
CA ARG A 150 -0.97 7.81 -17.50
C ARG A 150 -2.35 8.35 -17.83
N LEU A 151 -2.54 9.67 -17.72
CA LEU A 151 -3.77 10.30 -18.18
C LEU A 151 -4.03 9.75 -19.58
N LYS A 152 -5.17 9.09 -19.80
CA LYS A 152 -5.69 8.95 -21.16
C LYS A 152 -5.65 10.37 -21.71
N THR A 153 -4.94 10.57 -22.81
CA THR A 153 -4.75 11.89 -23.41
C THR A 153 -6.12 12.41 -23.81
N TRP A 154 -6.78 13.16 -22.94
CA TRP A 154 -8.03 13.80 -23.27
C TRP A 154 -7.68 14.94 -24.23
N LYS A 155 -8.06 14.79 -25.49
CA LYS A 155 -8.04 15.89 -26.44
C LYS A 155 -9.03 16.94 -25.93
N THR A 156 -8.51 18.01 -25.37
CA THR A 156 -9.29 19.19 -25.02
C THR A 156 -9.28 20.09 -26.24
N SER A 157 -10.46 20.43 -26.77
CA SER A 157 -10.59 21.40 -27.86
C SER A 157 -10.56 22.80 -27.26
N HIS A 158 -9.75 23.70 -27.83
CA HIS A 158 -9.75 25.12 -27.51
C HIS A 158 -10.79 25.92 -28.31
N ASP A 159 -11.68 25.23 -29.02
CA ASP A 159 -12.74 25.85 -29.82
C ASP A 159 -13.82 26.47 -28.90
N PRO A 160 -14.10 27.78 -28.99
CA PRO A 160 -15.15 28.44 -28.20
C PRO A 160 -16.54 27.84 -28.45
N ASP A 161 -16.78 27.24 -29.61
CA ASP A 161 -18.06 26.60 -29.97
C ASP A 161 -18.08 25.09 -29.67
N TYR A 162 -17.08 24.56 -28.96
CA TYR A 162 -16.93 23.13 -28.72
C TYR A 162 -18.18 22.50 -28.09
N ALA A 163 -18.79 23.18 -27.12
CA ALA A 163 -20.00 22.69 -26.45
C ALA A 163 -21.17 22.53 -27.43
N ALA A 164 -21.38 23.51 -28.30
CA ALA A 164 -22.46 23.48 -29.30
C ALA A 164 -22.23 22.40 -30.36
N LYS A 165 -20.99 22.29 -30.87
CA LYS A 165 -20.62 21.25 -31.86
C LYS A 165 -20.73 19.84 -31.27
N LYS A 166 -20.27 19.66 -30.03
CA LYS A 166 -20.38 18.39 -29.32
C LYS A 166 -21.85 17.99 -29.12
N ALA A 167 -22.69 18.91 -28.65
CA ALA A 167 -24.11 18.66 -28.46
C ALA A 167 -24.80 18.26 -29.78
N ARG A 168 -24.46 18.92 -30.89
CA ARG A 168 -24.98 18.55 -32.22
C ARG A 168 -24.58 17.14 -32.63
N VAL A 169 -23.32 16.75 -32.40
CA VAL A 169 -22.86 15.40 -32.72
C VAL A 169 -23.53 14.34 -31.82
N GLU A 170 -23.67 14.60 -30.52
CA GLU A 170 -24.36 13.71 -29.60
C GLU A 170 -25.85 13.52 -29.98
N HIS A 171 -26.52 14.59 -30.41
CA HIS A 171 -27.89 14.52 -30.93
C HIS A 171 -28.00 13.64 -32.18
N LEU A 172 -27.07 13.77 -33.13
CA LEU A 172 -27.03 12.91 -34.32
C LEU A 172 -26.82 11.43 -33.94
N TYR A 173 -26.01 11.13 -32.93
CA TYR A 173 -25.87 9.76 -32.41
C TYR A 173 -27.17 9.25 -31.79
N ALA A 174 -27.87 10.07 -31.01
CA ALA A 174 -29.15 9.68 -30.43
C ALA A 174 -30.22 9.37 -31.49
N ILE A 175 -30.21 10.10 -32.62
CA ILE A 175 -31.05 9.77 -33.78
C ILE A 175 -30.62 8.43 -34.40
N ALA A 176 -29.32 8.23 -34.64
CA ALA A 176 -28.80 7.00 -35.22
C ALA A 176 -29.05 5.74 -34.36
N ASP A 177 -28.98 5.90 -33.03
CA ASP A 177 -29.24 4.84 -32.05
C ASP A 177 -30.76 4.64 -31.82
N GLY A 178 -31.61 5.47 -32.42
CA GLY A 178 -33.07 5.41 -32.33
C GLY A 178 -33.65 5.89 -30.99
N GLU A 179 -32.82 6.56 -30.17
CA GLU A 179 -33.22 7.14 -28.89
C GLU A 179 -34.07 8.40 -29.07
N VAL A 180 -33.92 9.09 -30.20
CA VAL A 180 -34.66 10.31 -30.56
C VAL A 180 -35.22 10.19 -31.98
N LEU A 181 -36.48 10.58 -32.17
CA LEU A 181 -37.10 10.67 -33.49
C LEU A 181 -36.63 11.96 -34.19
N PRO A 182 -36.18 11.89 -35.46
CA PRO A 182 -35.71 13.07 -36.19
C PRO A 182 -36.86 14.05 -36.42
N GLU A 183 -36.62 15.33 -36.18
CA GLU A 183 -37.56 16.40 -36.50
C GLU A 183 -37.55 16.73 -38.01
N PRO A 184 -38.60 17.39 -38.56
CA PRO A 184 -38.62 17.79 -39.96
C PRO A 184 -37.41 18.66 -40.34
N GLY A 185 -36.58 18.17 -41.27
CA GLY A 185 -35.32 18.83 -41.69
C GLY A 185 -34.06 18.25 -41.05
N GLU A 186 -34.19 17.27 -40.16
CA GLU A 186 -33.08 16.48 -39.64
C GLU A 186 -32.79 15.26 -40.54
N PRO A 187 -31.54 14.77 -40.54
CA PRO A 187 -31.17 13.63 -41.38
C PRO A 187 -31.84 12.34 -40.91
N GLU A 188 -32.45 11.62 -41.84
CA GLU A 188 -32.96 10.26 -41.61
C GLU A 188 -31.85 9.20 -41.62
N VAL A 189 -30.73 9.49 -42.30
CA VAL A 189 -29.59 8.57 -42.44
C VAL A 189 -28.29 9.29 -42.05
N ILE A 190 -27.51 8.63 -41.18
CA ILE A 190 -26.31 9.21 -40.58
C ILE A 190 -25.11 8.30 -40.88
N PHE A 191 -24.09 8.86 -41.55
CA PHE A 191 -22.83 8.17 -41.82
C PHE A 191 -21.70 8.76 -40.97
N CYS A 192 -20.96 7.88 -40.28
CA CYS A 192 -19.78 8.25 -39.51
C CYS A 192 -18.52 7.82 -40.28
N LEU A 193 -17.68 8.79 -40.66
CA LEU A 193 -16.39 8.54 -41.31
C LEU A 193 -15.25 8.91 -40.36
N ASP A 194 -14.36 7.96 -40.12
CA ASP A 194 -13.15 8.16 -39.31
C ASP A 194 -11.95 7.57 -40.04
N GLU A 195 -10.87 8.34 -40.17
CA GLU A 195 -9.62 7.83 -40.71
C GLU A 195 -8.80 7.19 -39.60
N PHE A 196 -8.82 5.85 -39.54
CA PHE A 196 -7.87 5.13 -38.69
C PHE A 196 -6.51 5.02 -39.37
N GLY A 197 -5.51 5.71 -38.84
CA GLY A 197 -4.11 5.38 -39.13
C GLY A 197 -3.83 3.90 -38.80
N ARG A 198 -3.05 3.22 -39.64
CA ARG A 198 -2.75 1.77 -39.51
C ARG A 198 -2.30 1.42 -38.08
N ALA A 199 -3.14 0.71 -37.34
CA ALA A 199 -2.80 0.27 -35.99
C ALA A 199 -1.58 -0.67 -36.02
N PRO A 200 -0.59 -0.51 -35.13
CA PRO A 200 0.45 -1.52 -34.96
C PRO A 200 -0.20 -2.82 -34.44
N ARG A 201 0.25 -3.97 -34.97
CA ARG A 201 -0.24 -5.30 -34.55
C ARG A 201 -0.05 -5.47 -33.04
N GLY A 202 -1.16 -5.59 -32.29
CA GLY A 202 -1.15 -5.95 -30.86
C GLY A 202 -1.87 -5.00 -29.89
N ALA A 203 -2.60 -3.98 -30.35
CA ALA A 203 -3.42 -3.16 -29.46
C ALA A 203 -4.80 -3.82 -29.24
N GLU A 204 -5.01 -4.38 -28.05
CA GLU A 204 -6.34 -4.76 -27.55
C GLU A 204 -7.27 -3.54 -27.56
N GLU A 205 -8.46 -3.72 -28.14
CA GLU A 205 -9.51 -2.72 -28.25
C GLU A 205 -10.11 -2.44 -26.87
N SER A 206 -9.52 -1.49 -26.13
CA SER A 206 -10.12 -1.01 -24.88
C SER A 206 -11.30 -0.08 -25.18
N SER A 207 -12.49 -0.46 -24.73
CA SER A 207 -13.70 0.34 -24.80
C SER A 207 -13.50 1.68 -24.07
N GLY A 208 -13.59 2.77 -24.81
CA GLY A 208 -13.49 4.11 -24.26
C GLY A 208 -13.81 5.10 -25.36
N ARG A 209 -14.92 5.82 -25.19
CA ARG A 209 -15.51 6.75 -26.17
C ARG A 209 -14.43 7.49 -26.95
N ARG A 210 -14.38 7.16 -28.25
CA ARG A 210 -13.50 7.71 -29.27
C ARG A 210 -13.81 9.20 -29.44
N SER A 211 -12.87 9.98 -29.96
CA SER A 211 -13.21 11.33 -30.44
C SER A 211 -14.39 11.19 -31.41
N PRO A 212 -15.42 12.08 -31.35
CA PRO A 212 -16.51 11.97 -32.30
C PRO A 212 -15.92 12.03 -33.71
N PRO A 213 -16.20 11.03 -34.57
CA PRO A 213 -15.78 11.07 -35.96
C PRO A 213 -16.45 12.25 -36.65
N LEU A 214 -15.97 12.58 -37.86
CA LEU A 214 -16.67 13.54 -38.68
C LEU A 214 -18.00 12.89 -39.08
N VAL A 215 -19.10 13.34 -38.47
CA VAL A 215 -20.45 12.87 -38.80
C VAL A 215 -20.91 13.66 -40.01
N ILE A 216 -21.08 12.98 -41.14
CA ILE A 216 -21.67 13.56 -42.34
C ILE A 216 -23.11 13.07 -42.41
N ALA A 217 -24.03 14.01 -42.21
CA ALA A 217 -25.46 13.81 -42.36
C ALA A 217 -25.86 14.04 -43.82
N VAL A 218 -26.57 13.09 -44.43
CA VAL A 218 -27.09 13.23 -45.79
C VAL A 218 -28.62 13.24 -45.70
N THR A 219 -29.24 14.30 -46.22
CA THR A 219 -30.69 14.42 -46.32
C THR A 219 -31.17 13.68 -47.57
N GLY A 220 -32.13 12.78 -47.41
CA GLY A 220 -32.93 12.19 -48.50
C GLY A 220 -34.14 13.06 -48.81
#